data_AF-A0A7J8R5Z4-F1
#
_entry.id   AF-A0A7J8R5Z4-F1
#
_cell.length_a   1.000
_cell.length_b   1.000
_cell.length_c   1.000
_cell.angle_alpha   90.00
_cell.angle_beta   90.00
_cell.angle_gamma   90.00
#
_symmetry.space_group_name_H-M   'P 1'
#
loop_
_entity.id
_entity.type
_entity.pdbx_description
1 polymer ?
#
loop_
_entity_poly.entity_id
_entity_poly.type
_entity_poly.pdbx_seq_one_letter_code
_entity_poly.pdbx_strand_id
1 'polypeptide(L)'
;MGSGKCMTLLTLLAVLGMVMVDKVGSQNYGGALSKCILFFEGQRSGKLPSNQRMIWRKDSALRDGSDLGMDLLGGYYDAGDNVKFNFPMAFSTTMLAWSVIKFGQFMGPDLQHALDSIRWGADYLLKSTDLPGKVTAAVGNPIADHNCWERPEDMDTPRTSYVVNQTHPGSEVSAETAAALAACSLVFKSAHHRYSIPLVNRAKEVSN
;
A
#
# COMPACT_ATOMS: atom_id res chain seq x y z
N MET A 1 68.07 -27.04 2.13
CA MET A 1 66.94 -27.31 1.21
C MET A 1 65.53 -27.13 1.82
N GLY A 2 65.37 -26.66 3.06
CA GLY A 2 64.05 -26.65 3.75
C GLY A 2 63.28 -25.31 3.80
N SER A 3 63.93 -24.16 3.58
CA SER A 3 63.31 -22.84 3.83
C SER A 3 62.38 -22.37 2.69
N GLY A 4 62.77 -22.54 1.43
CA GLY A 4 62.00 -22.05 0.28
C GLY A 4 60.62 -22.69 0.12
N LYS A 5 60.49 -23.99 0.41
CA LYS A 5 59.22 -24.73 0.29
C LYS A 5 58.16 -24.25 1.27
N CYS A 6 58.57 -23.81 2.46
CA CYS A 6 57.64 -23.30 3.49
C CYS A 6 57.08 -21.93 3.07
N MET A 7 57.94 -21.06 2.50
CA MET A 7 57.55 -19.73 2.04
C MET A 7 56.63 -19.77 0.81
N THR A 8 56.83 -20.73 -0.10
CA THR A 8 55.93 -20.97 -1.25
C THR A 8 54.56 -21.51 -0.81
N LEU A 9 54.52 -22.37 0.21
CA LEU A 9 53.27 -22.92 0.75
C LEU A 9 52.43 -21.84 1.48
N LEU A 10 53.09 -20.98 2.26
CA LEU A 10 52.46 -19.84 2.93
C LEU A 10 51.88 -18.82 1.95
N THR A 11 52.58 -18.55 0.83
CA THR A 11 52.07 -17.66 -0.22
C THR A 11 50.92 -18.29 -1.00
N LEU A 12 50.96 -19.59 -1.31
CA LEU A 12 49.84 -20.31 -1.91
C LEU A 12 48.59 -20.32 -1.01
N LEU A 13 48.76 -20.54 0.30
CA LEU A 13 47.66 -20.49 1.27
C LEU A 13 47.08 -19.07 1.44
N ALA A 14 47.92 -18.03 1.41
CA ALA A 14 47.46 -16.65 1.45
C ALA A 14 46.71 -16.23 0.17
N VAL A 15 47.16 -16.70 -1.00
CA VAL A 15 46.46 -16.49 -2.28
C VAL A 15 45.14 -17.27 -2.32
N LEU A 16 45.11 -18.52 -1.84
CA LEU A 16 43.85 -19.28 -1.69
C LEU A 16 42.89 -18.57 -0.71
N GLY A 17 43.39 -18.03 0.40
CA GLY A 17 42.60 -17.27 1.37
C GLY A 17 42.02 -15.96 0.81
N MET A 18 42.76 -15.28 -0.08
CA MET A 18 42.26 -14.09 -0.79
C MET A 18 41.25 -14.43 -1.90
N VAL A 19 41.35 -15.61 -2.53
CA VAL A 19 40.38 -16.10 -3.52
C VAL A 19 39.09 -16.59 -2.84
N MET A 20 39.16 -17.00 -1.58
CA MET A 20 38.04 -17.42 -0.73
C MET A 20 37.37 -16.27 0.02
N VAL A 21 37.60 -15.00 -0.37
CA VAL A 21 36.75 -13.91 0.10
C VAL A 21 35.36 -14.17 -0.45
N ASP A 22 34.53 -14.78 0.41
CA ASP A 22 33.13 -15.04 0.14
C ASP A 22 32.50 -13.77 -0.41
N LYS A 23 32.01 -13.87 -1.64
CA LYS A 23 31.05 -12.91 -2.19
C LYS A 23 29.85 -12.97 -1.25
N VAL A 24 29.77 -12.06 -0.28
CA VAL A 24 28.54 -11.87 0.49
C VAL A 24 27.46 -11.66 -0.56
N GLY A 25 26.52 -12.62 -0.66
CA GLY A 25 25.46 -12.57 -1.64
C GLY A 25 24.67 -11.29 -1.42
N SER A 26 24.90 -10.28 -2.26
CA SER A 26 24.12 -9.04 -2.22
C SER A 26 22.66 -9.41 -2.50
N GLN A 27 21.77 -9.08 -1.57
CA GLN A 27 20.34 -9.31 -1.73
C GLN A 27 19.82 -8.45 -2.88
N ASN A 28 18.97 -9.01 -3.74
CA ASN A 28 18.35 -8.26 -4.83
C ASN A 28 17.22 -7.35 -4.32
N TYR A 29 17.59 -6.21 -3.72
CA TYR A 29 16.63 -5.24 -3.18
C TYR A 29 15.73 -4.61 -4.25
N GLY A 30 16.20 -4.50 -5.50
CA GLY A 30 15.36 -4.06 -6.61
C GLY A 30 14.21 -5.04 -6.86
N GLY A 31 14.53 -6.33 -6.99
CA GLY A 31 13.51 -7.37 -7.14
C GLY A 31 12.58 -7.52 -5.94
N ALA A 32 13.06 -7.22 -4.73
CA ALA A 32 12.22 -7.15 -3.54
C ALA A 32 11.25 -5.96 -3.61
N LEU A 33 11.74 -4.77 -3.94
CA LEU A 33 10.93 -3.55 -4.11
C LEU A 33 9.81 -3.74 -5.13
N SER A 34 10.13 -4.26 -6.32
CA SER A 34 9.15 -4.48 -7.38
C SER A 34 8.00 -5.39 -6.92
N LYS A 35 8.32 -6.45 -6.16
CA LYS A 35 7.32 -7.38 -5.61
C LYS A 35 6.51 -6.76 -4.47
N CYS A 36 7.13 -5.97 -3.60
CA CYS A 36 6.43 -5.25 -2.53
C CYS A 36 5.41 -4.26 -3.09
N ILE A 37 5.71 -3.58 -4.20
CA ILE A 37 4.75 -2.67 -4.85
C ILE A 37 3.68 -3.47 -5.60
N LEU A 38 4.05 -4.56 -6.26
CA LEU A 38 3.10 -5.44 -6.96
C LEU A 38 2.06 -6.05 -6.00
N PHE A 39 2.42 -6.28 -4.72
CA PHE A 39 1.50 -6.75 -3.69
C PHE A 39 0.26 -5.86 -3.55
N PHE A 40 0.41 -4.53 -3.63
CA PHE A 40 -0.75 -3.61 -3.57
C PHE A 40 -1.76 -3.86 -4.70
N GLU A 41 -1.30 -4.20 -5.91
CA GLU A 41 -2.22 -4.57 -7.01
C GLU A 41 -3.00 -5.85 -6.70
N GLY A 42 -2.37 -6.79 -6.00
CA GLY A 42 -2.99 -8.00 -5.49
C GLY A 42 -4.08 -7.76 -4.46
N GLN A 43 -4.07 -6.61 -3.76
CA GLN A 43 -5.01 -6.25 -2.71
C GLN A 43 -6.15 -5.31 -3.17
N ARG A 44 -6.14 -4.81 -4.40
CA ARG A 44 -7.15 -3.82 -4.85
C ARG A 44 -8.57 -4.37 -4.77
N SER A 45 -9.51 -3.58 -4.26
CA SER A 45 -10.95 -3.85 -4.27
C SER A 45 -11.67 -2.93 -5.26
N GLY A 46 -12.82 -3.33 -5.80
CA GLY A 46 -13.57 -2.52 -6.76
C GLY A 46 -13.30 -2.89 -8.22
N LYS A 47 -13.57 -1.94 -9.12
CA LYS A 47 -13.35 -2.11 -10.57
C LYS A 47 -11.87 -1.90 -10.91
N LEU A 48 -11.19 -2.95 -11.37
CA LEU A 48 -9.76 -2.93 -11.60
C LEU A 48 -9.39 -2.15 -12.87
N PRO A 49 -8.22 -1.48 -12.88
CA PRO A 49 -7.77 -0.77 -14.07
C PRO A 49 -7.30 -1.78 -15.12
N SER A 50 -7.64 -1.52 -16.39
CA SER A 50 -7.34 -2.43 -17.52
C SER A 50 -5.85 -2.73 -17.72
N ASN A 51 -4.96 -1.89 -17.19
CA ASN A 51 -3.51 -2.02 -17.27
C ASN A 51 -2.88 -2.63 -16.00
N GLN A 52 -3.67 -3.21 -15.09
CA GLN A 52 -3.14 -3.93 -13.92
C GLN A 52 -2.26 -5.12 -14.34
N ARG A 53 -1.15 -5.34 -13.61
CA ARG A 53 -0.18 -6.42 -13.85
C ARG A 53 -0.61 -7.74 -13.21
N MET A 54 -1.33 -7.70 -12.07
CA MET A 54 -1.89 -8.90 -11.42
C MET A 54 -3.13 -9.41 -12.15
N ILE A 55 -2.93 -10.26 -13.18
CA ILE A 55 -3.98 -10.75 -14.10
C ILE A 55 -4.93 -11.81 -13.52
N TRP A 56 -4.62 -12.38 -12.36
CA TRP A 56 -5.48 -13.38 -11.70
C TRP A 56 -6.58 -12.75 -10.82
N ARG A 57 -6.47 -11.45 -10.52
CA ARG A 57 -7.50 -10.64 -9.85
C ARG A 57 -8.51 -10.09 -10.86
N LYS A 58 -9.77 -9.93 -10.46
CA LYS A 58 -10.82 -9.28 -11.28
C LYS A 58 -11.63 -8.29 -10.43
N ASP A 59 -12.59 -7.65 -11.08
CA ASP A 59 -13.54 -6.73 -10.45
C ASP A 59 -14.26 -7.42 -9.28
N SER A 60 -14.33 -6.74 -8.14
CA SER A 60 -14.94 -7.23 -6.90
C SER A 60 -15.59 -6.10 -6.11
N ALA A 61 -16.43 -6.40 -5.12
CA ALA A 61 -17.02 -5.40 -4.19
C ALA A 61 -17.73 -4.22 -4.90
N LEU A 62 -18.36 -4.49 -6.06
CA LEU A 62 -18.95 -3.45 -6.92
C LEU A 62 -20.20 -2.78 -6.34
N ARG A 63 -20.59 -3.13 -5.11
CA ARG A 63 -21.73 -2.58 -4.38
C ARG A 63 -21.34 -1.89 -3.06
N ASP A 64 -20.04 -1.75 -2.78
CA ASP A 64 -19.54 -1.08 -1.58
C ASP A 64 -20.07 0.35 -1.47
N GLY A 65 -20.65 0.68 -0.31
CA GLY A 65 -21.22 2.00 -0.03
C GLY A 65 -22.68 2.18 -0.43
N SER A 66 -23.31 1.17 -1.06
CA SER A 66 -24.73 1.23 -1.42
C SER A 66 -25.67 1.40 -0.23
N ASP A 67 -25.28 0.90 0.95
CA ASP A 67 -25.99 1.07 2.22
C ASP A 67 -25.96 2.52 2.75
N LEU A 68 -24.98 3.31 2.32
CA LEU A 68 -24.85 4.74 2.61
C LEU A 68 -25.31 5.64 1.43
N GLY A 69 -25.69 5.05 0.29
CA GLY A 69 -25.93 5.80 -0.95
C GLY A 69 -24.67 6.46 -1.52
N MET A 70 -23.49 5.89 -1.26
CA MET A 70 -22.19 6.40 -1.68
C MET A 70 -21.51 5.46 -2.67
N ASP A 71 -20.57 6.00 -3.46
CA ASP A 71 -19.55 5.19 -4.14
C ASP A 71 -18.38 4.97 -3.17
N LEU A 72 -18.26 3.76 -2.61
CA LEU A 72 -17.09 3.34 -1.84
C LEU A 72 -16.26 2.28 -2.58
N LEU A 73 -16.34 2.19 -3.92
CA LEU A 73 -15.52 1.29 -4.71
C LEU A 73 -14.05 1.75 -4.69
N GLY A 74 -13.13 0.78 -4.72
CA GLY A 74 -11.69 1.04 -4.63
C GLY A 74 -11.10 0.62 -3.29
N GLY A 75 -9.89 1.09 -3.04
CA GLY A 75 -9.15 0.80 -1.82
C GLY A 75 -8.53 -0.59 -1.83
N TYR A 76 -8.01 -1.01 -0.68
CA TYR A 76 -7.32 -2.28 -0.51
C TYR A 76 -8.08 -3.18 0.46
N TYR A 77 -8.13 -4.47 0.19
CA TYR A 77 -8.40 -5.46 1.22
C TYR A 77 -7.23 -5.49 2.21
N ASP A 78 -7.56 -5.65 3.49
CA ASP A 78 -6.60 -5.44 4.58
C ASP A 78 -5.49 -6.51 4.58
N ALA A 79 -5.88 -7.78 4.53
CA ALA A 79 -4.95 -8.89 4.63
C ALA A 79 -5.32 -10.05 3.68
N GLY A 80 -5.60 -11.23 4.23
CA GLY A 80 -6.11 -12.39 3.49
C GLY A 80 -7.64 -12.45 3.44
N ASP A 81 -8.30 -11.43 3.97
CA ASP A 81 -9.75 -11.26 4.04
C ASP A 81 -10.26 -10.28 2.96
N ASN A 82 -11.57 -10.07 2.87
CA ASN A 82 -12.17 -9.11 1.93
C ASN A 82 -12.75 -7.86 2.64
N VAL A 83 -12.35 -7.61 3.89
CA VAL A 83 -12.70 -6.40 4.63
C VAL A 83 -11.77 -5.26 4.24
N LYS A 84 -12.33 -4.05 4.13
CA LYS A 84 -11.56 -2.82 4.00
C LYS A 84 -11.51 -2.14 5.36
N PHE A 85 -10.39 -2.29 6.07
CA PHE A 85 -10.15 -1.55 7.31
C PHE A 85 -9.39 -0.25 7.00
N ASN A 86 -10.03 0.90 7.20
CA ASN A 86 -9.47 2.16 6.72
C ASN A 86 -8.28 2.65 7.55
N PHE A 87 -8.19 2.29 8.84
CA PHE A 87 -7.04 2.69 9.65
C PHE A 87 -5.71 2.09 9.15
N PRO A 88 -5.56 0.76 9.01
CA PRO A 88 -4.35 0.16 8.42
C PRO A 88 -4.17 0.50 6.94
N MET A 89 -5.25 0.70 6.17
CA MET A 89 -5.16 1.14 4.77
C MET A 89 -4.59 2.56 4.66
N ALA A 90 -5.08 3.49 5.49
CA ALA A 90 -4.58 4.86 5.56
C ALA A 90 -3.11 4.86 5.98
N PHE A 91 -2.76 4.13 7.04
CA PHE A 91 -1.37 3.96 7.48
C PHE A 91 -0.46 3.45 6.36
N SER A 92 -0.86 2.39 5.66
CA SER A 92 -0.10 1.84 4.54
C SER A 92 0.09 2.86 3.41
N THR A 93 -0.95 3.66 3.14
CA THR A 93 -0.92 4.73 2.15
C THR A 93 0.02 5.87 2.59
N THR A 94 -0.03 6.29 3.86
CA THR A 94 0.90 7.27 4.46
C THR A 94 2.34 6.81 4.33
N MET A 95 2.63 5.56 4.70
CA MET A 95 3.99 5.02 4.67
C MET A 95 4.53 4.86 3.25
N LEU A 96 3.69 4.44 2.29
CA LEU A 96 4.08 4.36 0.88
C LEU A 96 4.35 5.76 0.31
N ALA A 97 3.48 6.74 0.60
CA ALA A 97 3.68 8.12 0.21
C ALA A 97 4.97 8.71 0.82
N TRP A 98 5.22 8.47 2.10
CA TRP A 98 6.46 8.90 2.76
C TRP A 98 7.70 8.26 2.13
N SER A 99 7.63 6.97 1.80
CA SER A 99 8.71 6.27 1.08
C SER A 99 9.02 6.94 -0.26
N VAL A 100 8.00 7.29 -1.06
CA VAL A 100 8.19 8.02 -2.32
C VAL A 100 8.77 9.42 -2.09
N ILE A 101 8.29 10.16 -1.08
CA ILE A 101 8.82 11.50 -0.74
C ILE A 101 10.32 11.44 -0.41
N LYS A 102 10.76 10.43 0.34
CA LYS A 102 12.16 10.33 0.81
C LYS A 102 13.09 9.63 -0.18
N PHE A 103 12.59 8.60 -0.84
CA PHE A 103 13.42 7.65 -1.58
C PHE A 103 13.00 7.46 -3.04
N GLY A 104 12.01 8.23 -3.53
CA GLY A 104 11.46 8.06 -4.88
C GLY A 104 12.50 8.11 -6.00
N GLN A 105 13.54 8.93 -5.87
CA GLN A 105 14.64 9.00 -6.85
C GLN A 105 15.45 7.69 -6.99
N PHE A 106 15.39 6.81 -5.98
CA PHE A 106 16.07 5.51 -5.98
C PHE A 106 15.18 4.35 -6.41
N MET A 107 13.88 4.59 -6.66
CA MET A 107 12.93 3.53 -7.03
C MET A 107 13.00 3.14 -8.51
N GLY A 108 13.70 3.92 -9.35
CA GLY A 108 13.88 3.61 -10.77
C GLY A 108 12.53 3.37 -11.49
N PRO A 109 12.37 2.25 -12.23
CA PRO A 109 11.13 1.96 -12.96
C PRO A 109 9.92 1.70 -12.04
N ASP A 110 10.15 1.31 -10.78
CA ASP A 110 9.07 1.03 -9.83
C ASP A 110 8.40 2.29 -9.27
N LEU A 111 9.01 3.47 -9.45
CA LEU A 111 8.45 4.73 -8.98
C LEU A 111 7.02 4.95 -9.50
N GLN A 112 6.76 4.70 -10.78
CA GLN A 112 5.43 4.88 -11.35
C GLN A 112 4.41 3.92 -10.73
N HIS A 113 4.80 2.67 -10.49
CA HIS A 113 3.93 1.68 -9.85
C HIS A 113 3.63 2.04 -8.38
N ALA A 114 4.60 2.62 -7.67
CA ALA A 114 4.38 3.16 -6.33
C ALA A 114 3.40 4.34 -6.36
N LEU A 115 3.56 5.27 -7.30
CA LEU A 115 2.63 6.40 -7.49
C LEU A 115 1.21 5.93 -7.81
N ASP A 116 1.05 4.93 -8.68
CA ASP A 116 -0.26 4.36 -9.02
C ASP A 116 -0.92 3.69 -7.80
N SER A 117 -0.12 3.04 -6.95
CA SER A 117 -0.59 2.42 -5.71
C SER A 117 -0.99 3.46 -4.66
N ILE A 118 -0.23 4.55 -4.52
CA ILE A 118 -0.59 5.68 -3.66
C ILE A 118 -1.89 6.32 -4.15
N ARG A 119 -2.03 6.55 -5.46
CA ARG A 119 -3.24 7.14 -6.06
C ARG A 119 -4.46 6.28 -5.77
N TRP A 120 -4.37 4.96 -5.94
CA TRP A 120 -5.47 4.04 -5.67
C TRP A 120 -5.99 4.11 -4.22
N GLY A 121 -5.08 4.15 -3.24
CA GLY A 121 -5.43 4.33 -1.84
C GLY A 121 -6.04 5.72 -1.58
N ALA A 122 -5.41 6.77 -2.09
CA ALA A 122 -5.85 8.14 -1.91
C ALA A 122 -7.24 8.42 -2.51
N ASP A 123 -7.53 7.92 -3.71
CA ASP A 123 -8.83 8.07 -4.38
C ASP A 123 -9.95 7.42 -3.53
N TYR A 124 -9.69 6.25 -2.95
CA TYR A 124 -10.65 5.62 -2.04
C TYR A 124 -10.79 6.39 -0.72
N LEU A 125 -9.69 6.89 -0.12
CA LEU A 125 -9.77 7.66 1.12
C LEU A 125 -10.55 8.97 0.93
N LEU A 126 -10.44 9.63 -0.23
CA LEU A 126 -11.28 10.77 -0.60
C LEU A 126 -12.77 10.39 -0.60
N LYS A 127 -13.15 9.28 -1.23
CA LYS A 127 -14.53 8.78 -1.22
C LYS A 127 -15.02 8.44 0.19
N SER A 128 -14.18 7.76 0.97
CA SER A 128 -14.50 7.30 2.33
C SER A 128 -14.77 8.43 3.33
N THR A 129 -14.37 9.65 2.97
CA THR A 129 -14.52 10.85 3.78
C THR A 129 -15.49 11.85 3.15
N ASP A 130 -16.16 11.51 2.03
CA ASP A 130 -16.91 12.48 1.23
C ASP A 130 -18.16 13.04 1.94
N LEU A 131 -18.74 12.28 2.87
CA LEU A 131 -19.86 12.75 3.69
C LEU A 131 -19.38 13.77 4.74
N PRO A 132 -20.00 14.96 4.81
CA PRO A 132 -19.63 15.98 5.80
C PRO A 132 -19.69 15.46 7.24
N GLY A 133 -18.61 15.66 8.00
CA GLY A 133 -18.51 15.28 9.42
C GLY A 133 -18.47 13.77 9.67
N LYS A 134 -18.24 12.96 8.64
CA LYS A 134 -18.25 11.50 8.69
C LYS A 134 -17.00 10.91 8.03
N VAL A 135 -16.44 9.88 8.65
CA VAL A 135 -15.35 9.08 8.07
C VAL A 135 -15.80 7.63 8.08
N THR A 136 -15.77 6.97 6.92
CA THR A 136 -15.96 5.53 6.86
C THR A 136 -14.73 4.87 7.46
N ALA A 137 -14.90 4.07 8.51
CA ALA A 137 -13.84 3.37 9.22
C ALA A 137 -13.61 1.96 8.66
N ALA A 138 -14.66 1.30 8.18
CA ALA A 138 -14.56 0.00 7.54
C ALA A 138 -15.69 -0.28 6.54
N VAL A 139 -15.46 -1.19 5.60
CA VAL A 139 -16.49 -1.76 4.72
C VAL A 139 -16.33 -3.29 4.67
N GLY A 140 -17.39 -4.01 5.01
CA GLY A 140 -17.37 -5.48 5.17
C GLY A 140 -17.66 -5.89 6.62
N ASN A 141 -18.56 -6.86 6.81
CA ASN A 141 -18.77 -7.46 8.13
C ASN A 141 -17.62 -8.45 8.41
N PRO A 142 -16.74 -8.20 9.41
CA PRO A 142 -15.56 -9.03 9.59
C PRO A 142 -15.87 -10.45 10.05
N ILE A 143 -16.93 -10.65 10.82
CA ILE A 143 -17.30 -11.99 11.30
C ILE A 143 -17.80 -12.84 10.13
N ALA A 144 -18.66 -12.28 9.28
CA ALA A 144 -19.18 -13.00 8.12
C ALA A 144 -18.09 -13.27 7.09
N ASP A 145 -17.24 -12.26 6.82
CA ASP A 145 -16.10 -12.36 5.90
C ASP A 145 -15.13 -13.46 6.34
N HIS A 146 -14.71 -13.46 7.61
CA HIS A 146 -13.72 -14.42 8.13
C HIS A 146 -14.26 -15.83 8.34
N ASN A 147 -15.59 -16.00 8.38
CA ASN A 147 -16.22 -17.32 8.40
C ASN A 147 -16.34 -17.96 7.02
N CYS A 148 -16.02 -17.22 5.94
CA CYS A 148 -16.04 -17.70 4.57
C CYS A 148 -14.62 -17.74 3.99
N TRP A 149 -14.28 -18.80 3.27
CA TRP A 149 -13.02 -18.87 2.52
C TRP A 149 -13.31 -18.77 1.02
N GLU A 150 -13.31 -17.55 0.51
CA GLU A 150 -13.74 -17.26 -0.85
C GLU A 150 -12.86 -16.21 -1.53
N ARG A 151 -12.94 -16.17 -2.87
CA ARG A 151 -12.29 -15.13 -3.65
C ARG A 151 -13.11 -13.83 -3.54
N PRO A 152 -12.47 -12.65 -3.55
CA PRO A 152 -13.20 -11.38 -3.55
C PRO A 152 -14.17 -11.29 -4.75
N GLU A 153 -13.84 -11.88 -5.90
CA GLU A 153 -14.69 -11.85 -7.09
C GLU A 153 -16.02 -12.59 -6.91
N ASP A 154 -16.10 -13.54 -5.97
CA ASP A 154 -17.28 -14.39 -5.75
C ASP A 154 -18.04 -14.03 -4.47
N MET A 155 -17.60 -13.00 -3.73
CA MET A 155 -18.08 -12.77 -2.37
C MET A 155 -19.58 -12.49 -2.29
N ASP A 156 -20.24 -13.13 -1.32
CA ASP A 156 -21.68 -12.97 -1.05
C ASP A 156 -21.98 -12.51 0.39
N THR A 157 -20.93 -12.32 1.20
CA THR A 157 -21.03 -11.84 2.59
C THR A 157 -21.50 -10.37 2.69
N PRO A 158 -22.18 -9.97 3.78
CA PRO A 158 -22.63 -8.59 3.96
C PRO A 158 -21.49 -7.57 3.95
N ARG A 159 -21.62 -6.55 3.11
CA ARG A 159 -20.62 -5.47 2.93
C ARG A 159 -21.02 -4.16 3.61
N THR A 160 -21.40 -4.25 4.89
CA THR A 160 -21.83 -3.11 5.70
C THR A 160 -20.73 -2.05 5.82
N SER A 161 -21.09 -0.77 5.69
CA SER A 161 -20.21 0.37 5.90
C SER A 161 -20.30 0.87 7.34
N TYR A 162 -19.17 0.98 8.02
CA TYR A 162 -19.07 1.45 9.41
C TYR A 162 -18.50 2.87 9.41
N VAL A 163 -19.18 3.80 10.08
CA VAL A 163 -18.88 5.24 10.00
C VAL A 163 -18.65 5.82 11.39
N VAL A 164 -17.59 6.61 11.54
CA VAL A 164 -17.33 7.43 12.73
C VAL A 164 -17.74 8.87 12.48
N ASN A 165 -18.16 9.56 13.54
CA ASN A 165 -18.65 10.94 13.51
C ASN A 165 -18.59 11.56 14.92
N GLN A 166 -19.07 12.78 15.08
CA GLN A 166 -19.04 13.50 16.37
C GLN A 166 -19.74 12.80 17.55
N THR A 167 -20.75 11.95 17.28
CA THR A 167 -21.47 11.19 18.32
C THR A 167 -20.89 9.80 18.55
N HIS A 168 -20.17 9.26 17.57
CA HIS A 168 -19.50 7.96 17.59
C HIS A 168 -18.06 8.17 17.09
N PRO A 169 -17.18 8.75 17.91
CA PRO A 169 -15.89 9.26 17.46
C PRO A 169 -14.91 8.14 17.12
N GLY A 170 -13.95 8.49 16.25
CA GLY A 170 -12.83 7.63 15.87
C GLY A 170 -11.65 8.50 15.44
N SER A 171 -10.99 9.13 16.41
CA SER A 171 -9.92 10.09 16.17
C SER A 171 -8.72 9.44 15.48
N GLU A 172 -8.44 8.18 15.78
CA GLU A 172 -7.31 7.41 15.24
C GLU A 172 -7.44 7.23 13.72
N VAL A 173 -8.58 6.67 13.26
CA VAL A 173 -8.83 6.46 11.83
C VAL A 173 -8.98 7.78 11.08
N SER A 174 -9.57 8.79 11.71
CA SER A 174 -9.72 10.12 11.10
C SER A 174 -8.36 10.81 10.94
N ALA A 175 -7.54 10.84 11.99
CA ALA A 175 -6.22 11.45 11.96
C ALA A 175 -5.28 10.74 10.97
N GLU A 176 -5.30 9.40 10.92
CA GLU A 176 -4.45 8.67 9.97
C GLU A 176 -4.94 8.82 8.53
N THR A 177 -6.26 8.90 8.30
CA THR A 177 -6.80 9.24 6.98
C THR A 177 -6.37 10.64 6.54
N ALA A 178 -6.40 11.62 7.46
CA ALA A 178 -5.89 12.95 7.20
C ALA A 178 -4.38 12.95 6.89
N ALA A 179 -3.59 12.17 7.65
CA ALA A 179 -2.15 12.01 7.41
C ALA A 179 -1.86 11.41 6.03
N ALA A 180 -2.60 10.37 5.63
CA ALA A 180 -2.47 9.73 4.33
C ALA A 180 -2.77 10.71 3.20
N LEU A 181 -3.90 11.42 3.26
CA LEU A 181 -4.30 12.41 2.27
C LEU A 181 -3.29 13.57 2.19
N ALA A 182 -2.80 14.05 3.33
CA ALA A 182 -1.76 15.08 3.37
C ALA A 182 -0.46 14.60 2.73
N ALA A 183 0.03 13.41 3.06
CA ALA A 183 1.24 12.83 2.48
C ALA A 183 1.10 12.61 0.97
N CYS A 184 -0.05 12.10 0.51
CA CYS A 184 -0.35 11.94 -0.91
C CYS A 184 -0.36 13.30 -1.64
N SER A 185 -0.90 14.35 -1.00
CA SER A 185 -0.87 15.70 -1.58
C SER A 185 0.56 16.18 -1.87
N LEU A 186 1.51 15.86 -0.99
CA LEU A 186 2.92 16.21 -1.17
C LEU A 186 3.55 15.44 -2.32
N VAL A 187 3.30 14.13 -2.42
CA VAL A 187 3.76 13.27 -3.52
C VAL A 187 3.33 13.85 -4.87
N PHE A 188 2.07 14.25 -4.99
CA PHE A 188 1.48 14.70 -6.25
C PHE A 188 1.59 16.20 -6.52
N LYS A 189 2.16 16.99 -5.61
CA LYS A 189 2.16 18.45 -5.66
C LYS A 189 2.79 19.02 -6.94
N SER A 190 3.92 18.46 -7.37
CA SER A 190 4.68 18.96 -8.53
C SER A 190 4.15 18.39 -9.85
N ALA A 191 4.02 17.07 -9.95
CA ALA A 191 3.63 16.39 -11.20
C ALA A 191 2.13 16.47 -11.50
N HIS A 192 1.27 16.56 -10.47
CA HIS A 192 -0.17 16.53 -10.61
C HIS A 192 -0.85 17.54 -9.68
N HIS A 193 -0.46 18.82 -9.79
CA HIS A 193 -0.89 19.89 -8.88
C HIS A 193 -2.42 19.94 -8.67
N ARG A 194 -3.21 19.84 -9.74
CA ARG A 194 -4.68 19.83 -9.65
C ARG A 194 -5.24 18.67 -8.80
N TYR A 195 -4.60 17.51 -8.84
CA TYR A 195 -4.98 16.36 -8.03
C TYR A 195 -4.54 16.51 -6.56
N SER A 196 -3.44 17.22 -6.30
CA SER A 196 -2.97 17.46 -4.91
C SER A 196 -3.89 18.36 -4.08
N ILE A 197 -4.65 19.25 -4.72
CA ILE A 197 -5.54 20.22 -4.05
C ILE A 197 -6.68 19.54 -3.27
N PRO A 198 -7.51 18.67 -3.87
CA PRO A 198 -8.58 18.01 -3.11
C PRO A 198 -8.02 17.14 -1.97
N LEU A 199 -6.85 16.52 -2.14
CA LEU A 199 -6.19 15.72 -1.10
C LEU A 199 -5.87 16.56 0.15
N VAL A 200 -5.17 17.69 -0.02
CA VAL A 200 -4.79 18.54 1.13
C VAL A 200 -6.00 19.24 1.76
N ASN A 201 -7.02 19.59 0.97
CA ASN A 201 -8.24 20.19 1.51
C ASN A 201 -8.99 19.19 2.37
N ARG A 202 -9.19 17.96 1.87
CA ARG A 202 -9.87 16.91 2.63
C ARG A 202 -9.08 16.52 3.87
N ALA A 203 -7.74 16.47 3.80
CA ALA A 203 -6.91 16.22 4.96
C ALA A 203 -7.18 17.20 6.12
N LYS A 204 -7.33 18.50 5.80
CA LYS A 204 -7.66 19.54 6.80
C LYS A 204 -9.07 19.38 7.36
N GLU A 205 -10.03 19.03 6.52
CA GLU A 205 -11.42 18.84 6.94
C GLU A 205 -11.58 17.65 7.89
N VAL A 206 -10.90 16.54 7.58
CA VAL A 206 -10.98 15.29 8.37
C VAL A 206 -10.19 15.38 9.69
N SER A 207 -9.20 16.26 9.78
CA SER A 207 -8.41 16.46 11.02
C SER A 207 -9.05 17.39 12.05
N ASN A 208 -10.13 18.10 11.68
CA ASN A 208 -10.82 19.07 12.54
C ASN A 208 -11.97 18.41 13.30
#